data_AF-A0A661WX86-F1
#
_entry.id   AF-A0A661WX86-F1
#
_cell.length_a   1.000
_cell.length_b   1.000
_cell.length_c   1.000
_cell.angle_alpha   90.00
_cell.angle_beta   90.00
_cell.angle_gamma   90.00
#
_symmetry.space_group_name_H-M   'P 1'
#
loop_
_entity.id
_entity.type
_entity.pdbx_description
1 polymer ?
#
loop_
_entity_poly.entity_id
_entity_poly.type
_entity_poly.pdbx_seq_one_letter_code
_entity_poly.pdbx_strand_id
1 'polypeptide(L)' 'MTLKEIADALQGELHGPEDLEISGPGKIEEAHAGQITFLANSKYKQFLS' A
#
# COMPACT_ATOMS: atom_id res chain seq x y z
N MET A 1 -1.57 9.28 7.62
CA MET A 1 -0.16 9.42 7.22
C MET A 1 -0.12 9.39 5.72
N THR A 2 0.67 10.23 5.08
CA THR A 2 0.75 10.29 3.62
C THR A 2 1.51 9.09 3.07
N LEU A 3 1.25 8.75 1.80
CA LEU A 3 1.96 7.68 1.12
C LEU A 3 3.47 7.98 1.02
N LYS A 4 3.85 9.26 0.88
CA LYS A 4 5.26 9.71 0.90
C LYS A 4 5.95 9.41 2.22
N GLU A 5 5.33 9.74 3.35
CA GLU A 5 5.88 9.46 4.68
C GLU A 5 6.10 7.95 4.89
N ILE A 6 5.19 7.10 4.38
CA ILE A 6 5.35 5.64 4.43
C ILE A 6 6.55 5.19 3.60
N ALA A 7 6.65 5.67 2.35
CA ALA A 7 7.75 5.30 1.46
C ALA A 7 9.11 5.70 2.05
N ASP A 8 9.22 6.91 2.60
CA ASP A 8 10.44 7.39 3.24
C ASP A 8 10.83 6.57 4.47
N ALA A 9 9.85 6.23 5.32
CA ALA A 9 10.08 5.40 6.50
C ALA A 9 10.56 3.97 6.13
N LEU A 10 10.12 3.45 4.99
CA LEU A 10 10.50 2.13 4.48
C LEU A 10 11.74 2.17 3.58
N GLN A 11 12.30 3.36 3.31
CA GLN A 11 13.36 3.56 2.31
C GLN A 11 12.98 2.97 0.93
N GLY A 12 11.68 3.06 0.60
CA GLY A 12 11.11 2.54 -0.63
C GLY A 12 11.06 3.59 -1.74
N GLU A 13 10.95 3.11 -2.98
CA GLU A 13 10.66 3.97 -4.13
C GLU A 13 9.14 4.19 -4.25
N LEU A 14 8.73 5.44 -4.32
CA LEU A 14 7.32 5.80 -4.42
C LEU A 14 6.88 5.89 -5.88
N HIS A 15 5.90 5.07 -6.25
CA HIS A 15 5.18 5.17 -7.53
C HIS A 15 3.71 5.51 -7.28
N GLY A 16 3.32 6.78 -7.48
CA GLY A 16 1.96 7.24 -7.28
C GLY A 16 1.86 8.62 -6.63
N PRO A 17 0.65 9.04 -6.18
CA PRO A 17 0.44 10.32 -5.53
C PRO A 17 1.06 10.38 -4.13
N GLU A 18 1.89 11.39 -3.89
CA GLU A 18 2.64 11.57 -2.63
C GLU A 18 1.74 11.91 -1.44
N ASP A 19 0.68 12.66 -1.69
CA ASP A 19 -0.25 13.25 -0.72
C ASP A 19 -1.42 12.32 -0.36
N LEU A 20 -1.50 11.12 -0.95
CA LEU A 20 -2.56 10.17 -0.66
C LEU A 20 -2.54 9.78 0.83
N GLU A 21 -3.65 10.02 1.52
CA GLU A 21 -3.80 9.63 2.92
C GLU A 21 -4.03 8.12 3.07
N ILE A 22 -3.20 7.52 3.93
CA ILE A 22 -3.34 6.15 4.38
C ILE A 22 -3.82 6.15 5.84
N SER A 23 -4.95 5.47 6.07
CA SER A 23 -5.63 5.34 7.36
C SER A 23 -5.17 4.11 8.15
N GLY A 24 -4.59 3.11 7.49
CA GLY A 24 -4.01 1.93 8.14
C GLY A 24 -3.71 0.78 7.19
N PRO A 25 -3.20 -0.36 7.69
CA PRO A 25 -3.00 -1.56 6.89
C PRO A 25 -4.32 -2.32 6.65
N GLY A 26 -4.39 -3.09 5.56
CA GLY A 26 -5.47 -4.04 5.25
C GLY A 26 -4.92 -5.30 4.59
N LYS A 27 -5.63 -6.43 4.71
CA LYS A 27 -5.25 -7.66 3.98
C LYS A 27 -5.51 -7.48 2.49
N ILE A 28 -4.70 -8.12 1.64
CA ILE A 28 -4.80 -7.94 0.18
C ILE A 28 -6.15 -8.41 -0.37
N GLU A 29 -6.83 -9.33 0.32
CA GLU A 29 -8.15 -9.85 -0.06
C GLU A 29 -9.32 -8.90 0.28
N GLU A 30 -9.14 -7.97 1.23
CA GLU A 30 -10.25 -7.17 1.79
C GLU A 30 -9.93 -5.67 1.94
N ALA A 31 -8.74 -5.21 1.55
CA ALA A 31 -8.33 -3.82 1.71
C ALA A 31 -9.28 -2.86 0.97
N HIS A 32 -9.64 -1.78 1.65
CA HIS A 32 -10.50 -0.72 1.13
C HIS A 32 -9.71 0.55 0.81
N ALA A 33 -10.39 1.53 0.21
CA ALA A 33 -9.80 2.84 -0.07
C ALA A 33 -9.19 3.47 1.20
N GLY A 34 -7.98 3.99 1.09
CA GLY A 34 -7.21 4.52 2.21
C GLY A 34 -6.43 3.48 3.02
N GLN A 35 -6.59 2.18 2.75
CA GLN A 35 -5.76 1.14 3.37
C GLN A 35 -4.58 0.74 2.49
N ILE A 36 -3.43 0.47 3.12
CA ILE A 36 -2.25 -0.08 2.45
C ILE A 36 -2.16 -1.59 2.63
N THR A 37 -1.74 -2.29 1.59
CA THR A 37 -1.47 -3.73 1.63
C THR A 37 -0.17 -4.07 0.93
N PHE A 38 0.25 -5.33 0.95
CA PHE A 38 1.49 -5.77 0.33
C PHE A 38 1.34 -7.13 -0.36
N LEU A 39 2.12 -7.33 -1.41
CA LEU A 39 2.25 -8.61 -2.09
C LEU A 39 3.61 -9.24 -1.76
N ALA A 40 3.68 -10.09 -0.75
CA ALA A 40 4.91 -10.84 -0.43
C ALA A 40 5.04 -12.17 -1.18
N ASN A 41 3.92 -12.81 -1.52
CA ASN A 41 3.91 -14.10 -2.21
C ASN A 41 3.14 -14.01 -3.52
N SER A 42 3.78 -14.43 -4.60
CA SER A 42 3.23 -14.39 -5.97
C SER A 42 1.87 -15.09 -6.12
N LYS A 43 1.49 -16.02 -5.24
CA LYS A 43 0.17 -16.67 -5.26
C LYS A 43 -1.01 -15.70 -5.05
N TYR A 44 -0.75 -14.52 -4.46
CA TYR A 44 -1.76 -13.49 -4.21
C TYR A 44 -1.86 -12.46 -5.34
N LYS A 45 -1.13 -12.64 -6.45
CA LYS A 45 -1.24 -11.74 -7.62
C LYS A 45 -2.66 -11.63 -8.19
N GLN A 46 -3.49 -12.66 -7.99
CA GLN A 46 -4.90 -12.66 -8.39
C GLN A 46 -5.75 -11.57 -7.69
N PHE A 47 -5.27 -11.00 -6.59
CA PHE A 47 -5.93 -9.91 -5.88
C PHE A 47 -5.44 -8.52 -6.33
N LEU A 48 -4.42 -8.46 -7.19
CA LEU A 48 -4.05 -7.22 -7.87
C LEU A 48 -4.98 -7.04 -9.05
N SER A 49 -5.81 -5.99 -9.01
CA SER A 49 -6.75 -5.63 -10.09
C SER A 49 -6.05 -5.01 -11.28
#